data_AF-A0AAU8BST7-F1
#
_entry.id   AF-A0AAU8BST7-F1
#
_cell.length_a   1.000
_cell.length_b   1.000
_cell.length_c   1.000
_cell.angle_alpha   90.00
_cell.angle_beta   90.00
_cell.angle_gamma   90.00
#
_symmetry.space_group_name_H-M   'P 1'
#
loop_
_entity.id
_entity.type
_entity.pdbx_description
1 polymer ?
#
loop_
_entity_poly.entity_id
_entity_poly.type
_entity_poly.pdbx_seq_one_letter_code
_entity_poly.pdbx_strand_id
1 'polypeptide(L)'
;MNAFIFLINEHGHYFQISKQAWSQFDTDYLLRAGCELYPSKDAMYQWVMSRDQLALDEVDGTEILIIADDKGVIVEVSHSGQRTEVDDQDINDWLAAYKL
;
A
#
# COMPACT_ATOMS: atom_id res chain seq x y z
N MET A 1 0.31 -19.31 2.31
CA MET A 1 1.30 -18.28 1.94
C MET A 1 0.53 -16.97 1.73
N ASN A 2 0.90 -15.87 2.37
CA ASN A 2 0.20 -14.59 2.16
C ASN A 2 0.33 -14.14 0.71
N ALA A 3 -0.79 -13.74 0.09
CA ALA A 3 -0.86 -13.27 -1.30
C ALA A 3 -0.50 -11.79 -1.46
N PHE A 4 -0.37 -11.08 -0.33
CA PHE A 4 -0.19 -9.63 -0.26
C PHE A 4 0.98 -9.25 0.64
N ILE A 5 1.49 -8.05 0.38
CA ILE A 5 2.43 -7.27 1.18
C ILE A 5 1.63 -6.13 1.80
N PHE A 6 1.89 -5.85 3.08
CA PHE A 6 1.22 -4.82 3.84
C PHE A 6 2.25 -3.76 4.20
N LEU A 7 2.03 -2.53 3.76
CA LEU A 7 3.00 -1.45 3.84
C LEU A 7 2.33 -0.17 4.31
N ILE A 8 3.00 0.59 5.18
CA ILE A 8 2.65 1.97 5.50
C ILE A 8 3.75 2.86 4.92
N ASN A 9 3.38 3.91 4.18
CA ASN A 9 4.37 4.83 3.61
C ASN A 9 4.82 5.92 4.60
N GLU A 10 5.74 6.80 4.18
CA GLU A 10 6.30 7.83 5.05
C GLU A 10 5.25 8.86 5.55
N HIS A 11 4.11 8.94 4.86
CA HIS A 11 2.99 9.83 5.20
C HIS A 11 1.89 9.13 5.99
N GLY A 12 2.07 7.85 6.32
CA GLY A 12 1.13 7.10 7.13
C GLY A 12 -0.07 6.53 6.39
N HIS A 13 -0.07 6.59 5.04
CA HIS A 13 -1.03 5.84 4.21
C HIS A 13 -0.64 4.37 4.20
N TYR A 14 -1.63 3.50 4.21
CA TYR A 14 -1.43 2.06 4.33
C TYR A 14 -2.02 1.34 3.12
N PHE A 15 -1.25 0.37 2.65
CA PHE A 15 -1.42 -0.27 1.36
C PHE A 15 -1.47 -1.78 1.53
N GLN A 16 -2.42 -2.40 0.84
CA GLN A 16 -2.41 -3.83 0.57
C GLN A 16 -1.91 -4.03 -0.86
N ILE A 17 -0.72 -4.61 -1.04
CA ILE A 17 -0.05 -4.72 -2.35
C ILE A 17 0.04 -6.19 -2.75
N SER A 18 -0.46 -6.57 -3.93
CA SER A 18 -0.34 -7.96 -4.38
C SER A 18 1.13 -8.34 -4.59
N LYS A 19 1.50 -9.60 -4.39
CA LYS A 19 2.89 -10.05 -4.63
C LYS A 19 3.39 -9.80 -6.06
N GLN A 20 2.48 -9.85 -7.03
CA GLN A 20 2.78 -9.56 -8.43
C GLN A 20 3.06 -8.06 -8.65
N ALA A 21 2.32 -7.18 -7.99
CA ALA A 21 2.63 -5.75 -7.99
C ALA A 21 3.97 -5.49 -7.28
N TRP A 22 4.16 -6.10 -6.11
CA TRP A 22 5.35 -5.90 -5.28
C TRP A 22 6.66 -6.18 -6.00
N SER A 23 6.70 -7.13 -6.94
CA SER A 23 7.91 -7.46 -7.69
C SER A 23 8.43 -6.33 -8.60
N GLN A 24 7.65 -5.26 -8.78
CA GLN A 24 8.05 -4.08 -9.54
C GLN A 24 8.63 -2.96 -8.66
N PHE A 25 8.52 -3.10 -7.33
CA PHE A 25 9.04 -2.13 -6.38
C PHE A 25 10.42 -2.56 -5.86
N ASP A 26 11.28 -1.57 -5.64
CA ASP A 26 12.54 -1.73 -4.91
C ASP A 26 12.25 -1.67 -3.41
N THR A 27 12.24 -2.83 -2.76
CA THR A 27 12.01 -2.95 -1.32
C THR A 27 13.04 -2.18 -0.50
N ASP A 28 14.32 -2.23 -0.88
CA ASP A 28 15.37 -1.56 -0.12
C ASP A 28 15.25 -0.04 -0.24
N TYR A 29 14.82 0.44 -1.41
CA TYR A 29 14.48 1.85 -1.60
C TYR A 29 13.33 2.28 -0.67
N LEU A 30 12.20 1.58 -0.72
CA LEU A 30 11.01 1.93 0.07
C LEU A 30 11.30 1.95 1.58
N LEU A 31 12.07 0.97 2.07
CA LEU A 31 12.47 0.96 3.49
C LEU A 31 13.37 2.16 3.86
N ARG A 32 14.27 2.59 2.96
CA ARG A 32 15.09 3.80 3.18
C ARG A 32 14.26 5.09 3.08
N ALA A 33 13.22 5.09 2.26
CA ALA A 33 12.29 6.20 2.11
C ALA A 33 11.31 6.35 3.31
N GLY A 34 11.39 5.46 4.31
CA GLY A 34 10.57 5.54 5.52
C GLY A 34 9.29 4.72 5.47
N CYS A 35 9.12 3.85 4.48
CA CYS A 35 8.03 2.89 4.47
C CYS A 35 8.27 1.77 5.49
N GLU A 36 7.20 1.30 6.13
CA GLU A 36 7.21 0.23 7.12
C GLU A 36 6.42 -0.98 6.61
N LEU A 37 7.03 -2.17 6.68
CA LEU A 37 6.40 -3.43 6.28
C LEU A 37 5.79 -4.16 7.48
N TYR A 38 4.60 -4.72 7.26
CA TYR A 38 3.85 -5.44 8.28
C TYR A 38 3.68 -6.92 7.92
N PRO A 39 3.73 -7.82 8.91
CA PRO A 39 3.62 -9.27 8.68
C PRO A 39 2.21 -9.72 8.26
N SER A 40 1.18 -8.93 8.56
CA SER A 40 -0.22 -9.18 8.22
C SER A 40 -1.03 -7.88 8.14
N LYS A 41 -2.19 -7.94 7.49
CA LYS A 41 -3.19 -6.87 7.47
C LYS A 41 -3.58 -6.46 8.89
N ASP A 42 -3.89 -7.44 9.74
CA ASP A 42 -4.29 -7.19 11.12
C ASP A 42 -3.21 -6.44 11.92
N ALA A 43 -1.93 -6.77 11.73
CA ALA A 43 -0.83 -6.09 12.41
C ALA A 43 -0.71 -4.62 11.96
N MET A 44 -0.86 -4.38 10.65
CA MET A 44 -0.89 -3.04 10.07
C MET A 44 -2.07 -2.22 10.61
N TYR A 45 -3.27 -2.81 10.59
CA TYR A 45 -4.49 -2.16 11.08
C TYR A 45 -4.42 -1.83 12.57
N GLN A 46 -3.95 -2.77 13.39
CA GLN A 46 -3.75 -2.52 14.83
C GLN A 46 -2.81 -1.35 15.10
N TRP A 47 -1.74 -1.24 14.31
CA TRP A 47 -0.80 -0.13 14.42
C TRP A 47 -1.46 1.21 14.04
N VAL A 48 -2.19 1.27 12.91
CA VAL A 48 -2.90 2.49 12.47
C VAL A 48 -3.96 2.91 13.48
N MET A 49 -4.80 1.97 13.93
CA MET A 49 -5.83 2.22 14.94
C MET A 49 -5.21 2.77 16.24
N SER A 50 -4.08 2.20 16.68
CA SER A 50 -3.39 2.68 17.89
C SER A 50 -2.75 4.05 17.72
N ARG A 51 -2.21 4.36 16.54
CA ARG A 51 -1.55 5.63 16.23
C ARG A 51 -2.56 6.77 16.14
N ASP A 52 -3.63 6.55 15.39
CA ASP A 52 -4.58 7.60 14.98
C ASP A 52 -5.87 7.61 15.83
N GLN A 53 -6.01 6.66 16.77
CA GLN A 53 -7.21 6.47 17.60
C GLN A 53 -8.48 6.23 16.77
N LEU A 54 -8.31 5.57 15.63
CA LEU A 54 -9.38 5.24 14.69
C LEU A 54 -10.02 3.89 15.03
N ALA A 55 -11.30 3.77 14.71
CA ALA A 55 -12.01 2.50 14.73
C ALA A 55 -11.66 1.65 13.48
N LEU A 56 -11.92 0.34 13.57
CA LEU A 56 -11.56 -0.61 12.51
C LEU A 56 -12.26 -0.30 11.17
N ASP A 57 -13.51 0.16 11.22
CA ASP A 57 -14.29 0.55 10.05
C ASP A 57 -13.74 1.82 9.37
N GLU A 58 -13.22 2.77 10.15
CA GLU A 58 -12.51 3.94 9.62
C GLU A 58 -11.23 3.52 8.90
N VAL A 59 -10.45 2.61 9.52
CA VAL A 59 -9.23 2.08 8.90
C VAL A 59 -9.53 1.23 7.66
N ASP A 60 -10.59 0.43 7.65
CA ASP A 60 -10.92 -0.37 6.45
C ASP A 60 -11.44 0.52 5.29
N GLY A 61 -12.05 1.66 5.62
CA GLY A 61 -12.57 2.63 4.65
C GLY A 61 -11.51 3.41 3.87
N THR A 62 -10.29 3.53 4.39
CA THR A 62 -9.19 4.29 3.76
C THR A 62 -8.00 3.44 3.31
N GLU A 63 -8.16 2.11 3.25
CA GLU A 63 -7.16 1.21 2.66
C GLU A 63 -7.05 1.41 1.14
N ILE A 64 -5.81 1.39 0.64
CA ILE A 64 -5.50 1.42 -0.79
C ILE A 64 -4.99 0.04 -1.22
N LEU A 65 -5.64 -0.57 -2.22
CA LEU A 65 -5.22 -1.84 -2.80
C LEU A 65 -4.40 -1.61 -4.06
N ILE A 66 -3.18 -2.13 -4.11
CA ILE A 66 -2.31 -2.07 -5.28
C ILE A 66 -2.19 -3.46 -5.92
N ILE A 67 -2.50 -3.55 -7.20
CA ILE A 67 -2.39 -4.80 -7.99
C ILE A 67 -1.62 -4.55 -9.28
N ALA A 68 -1.13 -5.61 -9.89
CA ALA A 68 -0.62 -5.59 -11.26
C ALA A 68 -1.66 -6.27 -12.16
N ASP A 69 -1.93 -5.71 -13.33
CA ASP A 69 -2.76 -6.36 -14.34
C ASP A 69 -1.98 -7.47 -15.09
N ASP A 70 -2.63 -8.12 -16.05
CA ASP A 70 -2.02 -9.20 -16.85
C ASP A 70 -0.84 -8.74 -17.71
N LYS A 71 -0.71 -7.43 -17.93
CA LYS A 71 0.40 -6.82 -18.68
C LYS A 71 1.51 -6.31 -17.76
N GLY A 72 1.34 -6.42 -16.44
CA GLY A 72 2.26 -5.89 -15.45
C GLY A 72 2.08 -4.39 -15.20
N VAL A 73 0.99 -3.76 -15.63
CA VAL A 73 0.70 -2.36 -15.28
C VAL A 73 0.24 -2.31 -13.83
N ILE A 74 0.79 -1.37 -13.06
CA ILE A 74 0.39 -1.17 -11.66
C ILE A 74 -0.91 -0.37 -11.62
N VAL A 75 -1.85 -0.87 -10.83
CA VAL A 75 -3.20 -0.33 -10.71
C VAL A 75 -3.49 -0.11 -9.23
N GLU A 76 -3.85 1.13 -8.90
CA GLU A 76 -4.48 1.50 -7.64
C GLU A 76 -5.96 1.14 -7.72
N VAL A 77 -6.45 0.47 -6.68
CA VAL A 77 -7.86 0.14 -6.49
C VAL A 77 -8.33 0.80 -5.21
N SER A 78 -9.21 1.78 -5.35
CA SER A 78 -9.79 2.47 -4.20
C SER A 78 -10.80 1.58 -3.47
N HIS A 79 -11.21 1.99 -2.27
CA HIS A 79 -12.26 1.30 -1.51
C HIS A 79 -13.59 1.15 -2.28
N SER A 80 -13.93 2.09 -3.18
CA SER A 80 -15.13 1.99 -4.02
C SER A 80 -14.98 1.03 -5.21
N GLY A 81 -13.80 0.42 -5.37
CA GLY A 81 -13.47 -0.47 -6.48
C GLY A 81 -13.07 0.26 -7.76
N GLN A 82 -12.90 1.59 -7.72
CA GLN A 82 -12.37 2.34 -8.85
C GLN A 82 -10.91 1.94 -9.10
N ARG A 83 -10.58 1.68 -10.36
CA ARG A 83 -9.26 1.26 -10.80
C ARG A 83 -8.57 2.41 -11.54
N THR A 84 -7.37 2.76 -11.11
CA THR A 84 -6.55 3.84 -11.69
C THR A 84 -5.19 3.27 -12.02
N GLU A 85 -4.77 3.37 -13.29
CA GLU A 85 -3.40 3.01 -13.69
C GLU A 85 -2.41 4.01 -13.09
N VAL A 86 -1.32 3.50 -12.51
CA VAL A 86 -0.23 4.31 -11.98
C VAL A 86 0.74 4.59 -13.13
N ASP A 87 0.62 5.78 -13.71
CA ASP A 87 1.48 6.28 -14.79
C ASP A 87 2.58 7.20 -14.22
N ASP A 88 3.41 6.64 -13.33
CA ASP A 88 4.58 7.33 -12.78
C ASP A 88 5.88 6.71 -13.31
N GLN A 89 6.82 7.57 -13.71
CA GLN A 89 8.14 7.14 -14.17
C GLN A 89 8.99 6.58 -13.02
N ASP A 90 8.72 7.02 -11.78
CA ASP A 90 9.29 6.43 -10.58
C ASP A 90 8.19 5.96 -9.62
N ILE A 91 7.81 4.70 -9.81
CA ILE A 91 6.75 4.08 -9.02
C ILE A 91 7.11 3.90 -7.54
N ASN A 92 8.40 3.89 -7.19
CA ASN A 92 8.83 3.78 -5.80
C ASN A 92 8.65 5.12 -5.09
N ASP A 93 9.03 6.21 -5.75
CA ASP A 93 8.75 7.57 -5.27
C ASP A 93 7.26 7.81 -5.11
N TRP A 94 6.47 7.37 -6.10
CA TRP A 94 5.01 7.46 -6.02
C TRP A 94 4.46 6.77 -4.77
N LEU A 95 4.85 5.52 -4.50
CA LEU A 95 4.35 4.78 -3.33
C LEU A 95 4.84 5.38 -2.01
N ALA A 96 6.12 5.78 -1.96
CA ALA A 96 6.71 6.38 -0.77
C ALA A 96 6.06 7.72 -0.43
N ALA A 97 5.96 8.63 -1.41
CA ALA A 97 5.50 9.99 -1.24
C ALA A 97 3.99 10.18 -1.45
N TYR A 98 3.21 9.10 -1.62
CA TYR A 98 1.77 9.16 -1.83
C TYR A 98 1.09 9.98 -0.72
N LYS A 99 0.31 11.00 -1.13
CA LYS A 99 -0.49 11.87 -0.27
C LYS A 99 -1.87 12.03 -0.87
N LEU A 100 -2.91 11.82 -0.05
CA LEU A 100 -4.30 12.20 -0.38
C LEU A 100 -4.55 13.69 -0.14
#